data_AF-A0A1A8H482-F1
#
_entry.id   AF-A0A1A8H482-F1
#
_cell.length_a   1.000
_cell.length_b   1.000
_cell.length_c   1.000
_cell.angle_alpha   90.00
_cell.angle_beta   90.00
_cell.angle_gamma   90.00
#
_symmetry.space_group_name_H-M   'P 1'
#
loop_
_entity.id
_entity.type
_entity.pdbx_description
1 polymer ?
#
loop_
_entity_poly.entity_id
_entity_poly.type
_entity_poly.pdbx_seq_one_letter_code
_entity_poly.pdbx_strand_id
1 'polypeptide(L)'
;MQQREEKQLEASVDTLISLVAHVKNALQSFIAKLENEYERLTWPSVLDNFALLSGQLNTINRLLKNEKTPSFRSQVIIPLVLSQERDDDLAKLTEKRVPVFSHEIVPDYLRTKPDPEVEEQEKQLSAEAARIGPDVAQKQIQTLNKMCSNLLEKLNNPREDRDAESAASRQNKASFNPSDTNALVAAVAFGKGLSKCRPPGPVAPGMPGQGPMMSGGPTLQQVTIGGAAGQQAGMGGPVAPQQLGQPGKIPSSIKTNIKSASGSIHPYNR
;
A
#
# COMPACT_ATOMS: atom_id res chain seq x y z
N MET A 1 23.90 32.79 -14.65
CA MET A 1 23.60 31.38 -14.33
C MET A 1 23.55 31.20 -12.82
N GLN A 2 24.65 31.46 -12.11
CA GLN A 2 24.74 31.32 -10.65
C GLN A 2 23.65 32.05 -9.84
N GLN A 3 23.35 33.32 -10.16
CA GLN A 3 22.29 34.08 -9.47
C GLN A 3 20.87 33.53 -9.72
N ARG A 4 20.66 32.82 -10.84
CA ARG A 4 19.37 32.17 -11.14
C ARG A 4 19.23 30.89 -10.32
N GLU A 5 20.31 30.14 -10.17
CA GLU A 5 20.35 28.91 -9.37
C GLU A 5 20.17 29.21 -7.88
N GLU A 6 20.81 30.28 -7.37
CA GLU A 6 20.65 30.74 -5.99
C GLU A 6 19.21 31.15 -5.69
N LYS A 7 18.59 31.97 -6.56
CA LYS A 7 17.17 32.33 -6.41
C LYS A 7 16.23 31.13 -6.48
N GLN A 8 16.55 30.16 -7.34
CA GLN A 8 15.77 28.93 -7.44
C GLN A 8 15.91 28.06 -6.19
N LEU A 9 17.12 28.04 -5.60
CA LEU A 9 17.40 27.37 -4.34
C LEU A 9 16.59 28.00 -3.20
N GLU A 10 16.68 29.32 -3.03
CA GLU A 10 15.92 30.05 -2.01
C GLU A 10 14.42 29.75 -2.11
N ALA A 11 13.84 29.89 -3.31
CA ALA A 11 12.42 29.59 -3.53
C ALA A 11 12.05 28.12 -3.22
N SER A 12 12.97 27.19 -3.47
CA SER A 12 12.77 25.77 -3.16
C SER A 12 12.85 25.50 -1.66
N VAL A 13 13.76 26.17 -0.95
CA VAL A 13 13.87 26.12 0.52
C VAL A 13 12.63 26.71 1.17
N ASP A 14 12.15 27.86 0.73
CA ASP A 14 10.92 28.49 1.25
C ASP A 14 9.70 27.59 1.05
N THR A 15 9.60 26.95 -0.12
CA THR A 15 8.54 25.97 -0.40
C THR A 15 8.63 24.78 0.56
N LEU A 16 9.84 24.26 0.79
CA LEU A 16 10.06 23.15 1.70
C LEU A 16 9.70 23.52 3.15
N ILE A 17 10.11 24.71 3.62
CA ILE A 17 9.76 25.24 4.94
C ILE A 17 8.24 25.31 5.12
N SER A 18 7.53 25.82 4.11
CA SER A 18 6.06 25.89 4.12
C SER A 18 5.40 24.51 4.21
N LEU A 19 5.88 23.53 3.43
CA LEU A 19 5.35 22.16 3.48
C LEU A 19 5.61 21.49 4.83
N VAL A 20 6.81 21.67 5.41
CA VAL A 20 7.13 21.14 6.75
C VAL A 20 6.26 21.81 7.81
N ALA A 21 5.99 23.10 7.70
CA ALA A 21 5.08 23.81 8.60
C ALA A 21 3.65 23.25 8.52
N HIS A 22 3.14 22.91 7.33
CA HIS A 22 1.85 22.26 7.17
C HIS A 22 1.79 20.88 7.86
N VAL A 23 2.83 20.06 7.70
CA VAL A 23 2.93 18.75 8.40
C VAL A 23 2.97 18.93 9.90
N LYS A 24 3.79 19.86 10.39
CA LYS A 24 3.87 20.19 11.82
C LYS A 24 2.51 20.60 12.38
N ASN A 25 1.80 21.51 11.71
CA ASN A 25 0.49 21.98 12.16
C ASN A 25 -0.56 20.86 12.13
N ALA A 26 -0.52 19.98 11.13
CA ALA A 26 -1.39 18.81 11.06
C ALA A 26 -1.11 17.82 12.21
N LEU A 27 0.17 17.56 12.52
CA LEU A 27 0.57 16.72 13.65
C LEU A 27 0.13 17.34 14.98
N GLN A 28 0.39 18.63 15.21
CA GLN A 28 -0.05 19.34 16.41
C GLN A 28 -1.56 19.28 16.58
N SER A 29 -2.32 19.53 15.51
CA SER A 29 -3.79 19.44 15.52
C SER A 29 -4.27 18.02 15.83
N PHE A 30 -3.59 17.01 15.29
CA PHE A 30 -3.97 15.62 15.53
C PHE A 30 -3.65 15.18 16.96
N ILE A 31 -2.47 15.53 17.49
CA ILE A 31 -2.11 15.30 18.89
C ILE A 31 -3.11 15.98 19.82
N ALA A 32 -3.47 17.24 19.56
CA ALA A 32 -4.45 17.96 20.37
C ALA A 32 -5.83 17.27 20.39
N LYS A 33 -6.27 16.68 19.26
CA LYS A 33 -7.51 15.88 19.22
C LYS A 33 -7.37 14.58 20.01
N LEU A 34 -6.21 13.91 19.91
CA LEU A 34 -5.94 12.68 20.67
C LEU A 34 -5.89 12.93 22.18
N GLU A 35 -5.38 14.09 22.62
CA GLU A 35 -5.25 14.40 24.04
C GLU A 35 -6.55 14.94 24.65
N ASN A 36 -7.29 15.78 23.91
CA ASN A 36 -8.45 16.50 24.46
C ASN A 36 -9.80 15.91 24.06
N GLU A 37 -9.86 15.18 22.94
CA GLU A 37 -11.13 14.70 22.35
C GLU A 37 -11.19 13.18 22.23
N TYR A 38 -10.31 12.43 22.92
CA TYR A 38 -10.22 10.96 22.80
C TYR A 38 -11.55 10.23 23.05
N GLU A 39 -12.40 10.74 23.94
CA GLU A 39 -13.71 10.14 24.22
C GLU A 39 -14.70 10.28 23.06
N ARG A 40 -14.51 11.28 22.20
CA ARG A 40 -15.38 11.58 21.04
C ARG A 40 -14.74 11.19 19.72
N LEU A 41 -13.47 10.77 19.74
CA LEU A 41 -12.70 10.46 18.55
C LEU A 41 -13.13 9.13 17.95
N THR A 42 -13.58 9.17 16.71
CA THR A 42 -13.98 7.97 15.97
C THR A 42 -12.83 7.45 15.10
N TRP A 43 -12.77 6.13 14.89
CA TRP A 43 -11.76 5.53 14.03
C TRP A 43 -11.71 6.11 12.59
N PRO A 44 -12.84 6.39 11.92
CA PRO A 44 -12.81 7.09 10.63
C PRO A 44 -12.12 8.46 10.71
N SER A 45 -12.37 9.23 11.77
CA SER A 45 -11.70 10.52 11.96
C SER A 45 -10.19 10.35 12.14
N VAL A 46 -9.76 9.33 12.89
CA VAL A 46 -8.32 8.98 13.03
C VAL A 46 -7.72 8.68 11.66
N LEU A 47 -8.36 7.83 10.86
CA LEU A 47 -7.91 7.47 9.53
C LEU A 47 -7.83 8.69 8.58
N ASP A 48 -8.79 9.61 8.65
CA ASP A 48 -8.76 10.85 7.85
C ASP A 48 -7.54 11.71 8.21
N ASN A 49 -7.19 11.84 9.50
CA ASN A 49 -5.99 12.56 9.92
C ASN A 49 -4.70 11.83 9.44
N PHE A 50 -4.66 10.49 9.50
CA PHE A 50 -3.54 9.72 8.94
C PHE A 50 -3.42 9.87 7.42
N ALA A 51 -4.54 9.88 6.70
CA ALA A 51 -4.57 10.09 5.25
C ALA A 51 -4.05 11.49 4.89
N LEU A 52 -4.43 12.51 5.66
CA LEU A 52 -3.92 13.87 5.51
C LEU A 52 -2.40 13.93 5.72
N LEU A 53 -1.90 13.37 6.83
CA LEU A 53 -0.46 13.35 7.14
C LEU A 53 0.34 12.62 6.06
N SER A 54 -0.15 11.45 5.64
CA SER A 54 0.43 10.67 4.54
C SER A 54 0.45 11.45 3.23
N GLY A 55 -0.63 12.18 2.90
CA GLY A 55 -0.70 13.03 1.72
C GLY A 55 0.33 14.18 1.74
N GLN A 56 0.48 14.84 2.89
CA GLN A 56 1.45 15.91 3.06
C GLN A 56 2.90 15.40 2.99
N LEU A 57 3.22 14.27 3.63
CA LEU A 57 4.53 13.63 3.53
C LEU A 57 4.85 13.18 2.10
N ASN A 58 3.87 12.64 1.38
CA ASN A 58 4.04 12.28 -0.03
C ASN A 58 4.31 13.51 -0.91
N THR A 59 3.70 14.65 -0.59
CA THR A 59 3.97 15.92 -1.28
C THR A 59 5.41 16.36 -1.08
N ILE A 60 5.94 16.29 0.14
CA ILE A 60 7.36 16.57 0.45
C ILE A 60 8.26 15.61 -0.32
N ASN A 61 7.99 14.31 -0.28
CA ASN A 61 8.76 13.30 -1.02
C ASN A 61 8.77 13.57 -2.53
N ARG A 62 7.63 13.98 -3.11
CA ARG A 62 7.54 14.33 -4.53
C ARG A 62 8.36 15.57 -4.86
N LEU A 63 8.34 16.59 -4.00
CA LEU A 63 9.16 17.80 -4.16
C LEU A 63 10.65 17.47 -4.12
N LEU A 64 11.10 16.67 -3.16
CA LEU A 64 12.50 16.28 -2.98
C LEU A 64 13.03 15.36 -4.08
N LYS A 65 12.15 14.56 -4.70
CA LYS A 65 12.48 13.68 -5.85
C LYS A 65 12.38 14.38 -7.20
N ASN A 66 11.82 15.60 -7.26
CA ASN A 66 11.62 16.31 -8.51
C ASN A 66 12.95 16.82 -9.07
N GLU A 67 13.25 16.48 -10.32
CA GLU A 67 14.48 16.91 -11.01
C GLU A 67 14.57 18.43 -11.23
N LYS A 68 13.43 19.14 -11.19
CA LYS A 68 13.40 20.61 -11.28
C LYS A 68 13.76 21.30 -9.96
N THR A 69 13.75 20.57 -8.85
CA THR A 69 14.21 21.08 -7.56
C THR A 69 15.74 21.05 -7.57
N PRO A 70 16.44 22.14 -7.20
CA PRO A 70 17.88 22.12 -7.05
C PRO A 70 18.30 20.95 -6.16
N SER A 71 19.37 20.24 -6.55
CA SER A 71 19.81 19.10 -5.77
C SER A 71 20.38 19.57 -4.45
N PHE A 72 19.62 19.45 -3.36
CA PHE A 72 20.13 19.69 -2.01
C PHE A 72 21.31 18.77 -1.64
N ARG A 73 21.49 17.65 -2.38
CA ARG A 73 22.56 16.67 -2.14
C ARG A 73 23.96 17.23 -2.41
N SER A 74 24.09 18.23 -3.28
CA SER A 74 25.39 18.86 -3.56
C SER A 74 25.72 20.01 -2.61
N GLN A 75 24.85 20.28 -1.63
CA GLN A 75 25.02 21.38 -0.67
C GLN A 75 25.28 20.83 0.72
N VAL A 76 26.16 21.49 1.45
CA VAL A 76 26.52 21.15 2.82
C VAL A 76 26.14 22.31 3.72
N ILE A 77 25.44 22.01 4.81
CA ILE A 77 25.11 23.00 5.83
C ILE A 77 26.22 22.97 6.87
N ILE A 78 26.86 24.12 7.09
CA ILE A 78 27.92 24.29 8.08
C ILE A 78 27.58 25.50 8.94
N PRO A 79 27.54 25.37 10.29
CA PRO A 79 27.43 26.52 11.17
C PRO A 79 28.60 27.48 10.95
N LEU A 80 28.30 28.75 10.66
CA LEU A 80 29.32 29.79 10.52
C LEU A 80 29.76 30.35 11.89
N VAL A 81 28.81 30.48 12.81
CA VAL A 81 29.02 31.02 14.15
C VAL A 81 28.23 30.18 15.14
N LEU A 82 28.85 29.85 16.26
CA LEU A 82 28.21 29.19 17.40
C LEU A 82 28.25 30.14 18.58
N SER A 83 27.09 30.42 19.16
CA SER A 83 26.95 31.36 20.27
C SER A 83 26.26 30.68 21.45
N GLN A 84 26.69 31.01 22.66
CA GLN A 84 25.98 30.66 23.89
C GLN A 84 24.95 31.73 24.28
N GLU A 85 24.96 32.87 23.60
CA GLU A 85 23.99 33.93 23.82
C GLU A 85 22.64 33.56 23.22
N ARG A 86 21.59 34.05 23.86
CA ARG A 86 20.23 33.89 23.38
C ARG A 86 20.04 34.70 22.11
N ASP A 87 19.51 34.05 21.09
CA ASP A 87 19.09 34.67 19.85
C ASP A 87 17.56 34.72 19.82
N ASP A 88 16.98 35.92 19.99
CA ASP A 88 15.53 36.10 20.04
C ASP A 88 14.87 35.90 18.67
N ASP A 89 15.57 36.16 17.57
CA ASP A 89 15.06 35.92 16.22
C ASP A 89 15.01 34.42 15.93
N LEU A 90 16.07 33.69 16.28
CA LEU A 90 16.09 32.23 16.22
C LEU A 90 15.03 31.62 17.14
N ALA A 91 14.89 32.13 18.37
CA ALA A 91 13.86 31.67 19.29
C ALA A 91 12.46 31.91 18.70
N LYS A 92 12.22 33.06 18.06
CA LYS A 92 10.93 33.36 17.43
C LYS A 92 10.66 32.43 16.25
N LEU A 93 11.63 32.23 15.35
CA LEU A 93 11.51 31.36 14.18
C LEU A 93 11.30 29.89 14.54
N THR A 94 11.89 29.45 15.66
CA THR A 94 11.80 28.05 16.11
C THR A 94 10.70 27.80 17.12
N GLU A 95 9.83 28.78 17.37
CA GLU A 95 8.74 28.71 18.37
C GLU A 95 9.27 28.37 19.77
N LYS A 96 10.40 29.01 20.13
CA LYS A 96 11.14 28.90 21.39
C LYS A 96 11.78 27.52 21.62
N ARG A 97 11.85 26.67 20.60
CA ARG A 97 12.53 25.35 20.69
C ARG A 97 14.05 25.48 20.68
N VAL A 98 14.58 26.47 19.96
CA VAL A 98 16.03 26.71 19.84
C VAL A 98 16.33 28.15 20.25
N PRO A 99 16.53 28.43 21.55
CA PRO A 99 16.80 29.78 22.03
C PRO A 99 18.26 30.23 21.86
N VAL A 100 19.16 29.28 21.64
CA VAL A 100 20.62 29.46 21.53
C VAL A 100 21.07 28.52 20.40
N PHE A 101 22.21 28.76 19.74
CA PHE A 101 22.81 27.82 18.79
C PHE A 101 24.27 27.54 19.17
N SER A 102 24.46 26.67 20.16
CA SER A 102 25.75 26.39 20.80
C SER A 102 26.34 25.03 20.40
N HIS A 103 27.60 24.81 20.77
CA HIS A 103 28.31 23.54 20.55
C HIS A 103 27.62 22.31 21.15
N GLU A 104 26.74 22.48 22.13
CA GLU A 104 26.05 21.36 22.77
C GLU A 104 24.85 20.85 21.97
N ILE A 105 24.13 21.75 21.29
CA ILE A 105 22.86 21.43 20.62
C ILE A 105 23.00 21.25 19.11
N VAL A 106 24.03 21.84 18.50
CA VAL A 106 24.30 21.75 17.06
C VAL A 106 24.40 20.30 16.59
N PRO A 107 25.08 19.38 17.30
CA PRO A 107 25.13 17.99 16.89
C PRO A 107 23.76 17.33 16.75
N ASP A 108 22.79 17.74 17.57
CA ASP A 108 21.43 17.19 17.56
C ASP A 108 20.61 17.78 16.39
N TYR A 109 20.65 19.10 16.19
CA TYR A 109 19.87 19.76 15.13
C TYR A 109 20.43 19.56 13.73
N LEU A 110 21.73 19.30 13.59
CA LEU A 110 22.37 18.97 12.31
C LEU A 110 22.61 17.46 12.13
N ARG A 111 22.03 16.63 12.99
CA ARG A 111 22.17 15.18 12.89
C ARG A 111 21.57 14.68 11.57
N THR A 112 22.41 14.02 10.76
CA THR A 112 21.99 13.32 9.53
C THR A 112 21.89 11.80 9.73
N LYS A 113 22.36 11.30 10.88
CA LYS A 113 22.31 9.89 11.24
C LYS A 113 20.86 9.48 11.57
N PRO A 114 20.26 8.50 10.86
CA PRO A 114 18.89 8.08 11.09
C PRO A 114 18.68 7.49 12.49
N ASP A 115 17.42 7.25 12.83
CA ASP A 115 17.06 6.64 14.11
C ASP A 115 17.53 5.18 14.18
N PRO A 116 17.91 4.67 15.37
CA PRO A 116 18.46 3.32 15.51
C PRO A 116 17.56 2.22 14.94
N GLU A 117 16.24 2.37 15.06
CA GLU A 117 15.28 1.41 14.50
C GLU A 117 15.31 1.39 12.97
N VAL A 118 15.46 2.56 12.34
CA VAL A 118 15.59 2.69 10.88
C VAL A 118 16.93 2.11 10.40
N GLU A 119 18.02 2.33 11.16
CA GLU A 119 19.34 1.74 10.86
C GLU A 119 19.30 0.22 10.88
N GLU A 120 18.67 -0.37 11.90
CA GLU A 120 18.57 -1.82 12.00
C GLU A 120 17.67 -2.40 10.91
N GLN A 121 16.57 -1.72 10.55
CA GLN A 121 15.75 -2.10 9.40
C GLN A 121 16.53 -2.03 8.07
N GLU A 122 17.26 -0.95 7.81
CA GLU A 122 18.08 -0.81 6.60
C GLU A 122 19.14 -1.91 6.53
N LYS A 123 19.77 -2.22 7.66
CA LYS A 123 20.77 -3.29 7.76
C LYS A 123 20.16 -4.67 7.50
N GLN A 124 18.97 -4.94 8.03
CA GLN A 124 18.24 -6.19 7.75
C GLN A 124 17.89 -6.31 6.26
N LEU A 125 17.32 -5.25 5.67
CA LEU A 125 16.99 -5.21 4.24
C LEU A 125 18.24 -5.34 3.36
N SER A 126 19.34 -4.68 3.74
CA SER A 126 20.63 -4.80 3.02
C SER A 126 21.20 -6.21 3.11
N ALA A 127 21.11 -6.85 4.27
CA ALA A 127 21.53 -8.24 4.46
C ALA A 127 20.67 -9.23 3.66
N GLU A 128 19.36 -8.99 3.58
CA GLU A 128 18.44 -9.78 2.77
C GLU A 128 18.71 -9.58 1.27
N ALA A 129 18.88 -8.33 0.82
CA ALA A 129 19.22 -8.02 -0.56
C ALA A 129 20.54 -8.66 -0.99
N ALA A 130 21.55 -8.67 -0.12
CA ALA A 130 22.85 -9.29 -0.39
C ALA A 130 22.78 -10.82 -0.55
N ARG A 131 21.71 -11.48 -0.09
CA ARG A 131 21.49 -12.92 -0.32
C ARG A 131 21.06 -13.24 -1.75
N ILE A 132 20.51 -12.25 -2.47
CA ILE A 132 20.03 -12.44 -3.85
C ILE A 132 21.15 -12.05 -4.81
N GLY A 133 21.59 -12.98 -5.64
CA GLY A 133 22.58 -12.70 -6.69
C GLY A 133 22.07 -11.67 -7.70
N PRO A 134 22.93 -10.77 -8.22
CA PRO A 134 22.51 -9.65 -9.07
C PRO A 134 21.76 -10.07 -10.33
N ASP A 135 22.16 -11.17 -10.98
CA ASP A 135 21.47 -11.72 -12.15
C ASP A 135 20.06 -12.23 -11.83
N VAL A 136 19.89 -12.87 -10.67
CA VAL A 136 18.58 -13.37 -10.22
C VAL A 136 17.68 -12.19 -9.86
N ALA A 137 18.22 -11.18 -9.17
CA ALA A 137 17.49 -9.96 -8.84
C ALA A 137 16.97 -9.24 -10.10
N GLN A 138 17.82 -9.06 -11.12
CA GLN A 138 17.41 -8.42 -12.37
C GLN A 138 16.30 -9.19 -13.10
N LYS A 139 16.40 -10.53 -13.19
CA LYS A 139 15.34 -11.36 -13.79
C LYS A 139 14.02 -11.26 -13.01
N GLN A 140 14.09 -11.26 -11.68
CA GLN A 140 12.92 -11.09 -10.83
C GLN A 140 12.27 -9.71 -11.01
N ILE A 141 13.07 -8.64 -11.03
CA ILE A 141 12.60 -7.27 -11.28
C ILE A 141 11.89 -7.17 -12.63
N GLN A 142 12.48 -7.68 -13.71
CA GLN A 142 11.86 -7.65 -15.04
C GLN A 142 10.53 -8.41 -15.08
N THR A 143 10.49 -9.60 -14.46
CA THR A 143 9.28 -10.43 -14.40
C THR A 143 8.18 -9.74 -13.60
N LEU A 144 8.49 -9.20 -12.42
CA LEU A 144 7.55 -8.48 -11.58
C LEU A 144 7.03 -7.22 -12.26
N ASN A 145 7.90 -6.42 -12.87
CA ASN A 145 7.50 -5.24 -13.63
C ASN A 145 6.54 -5.59 -14.76
N LYS A 146 6.84 -6.65 -15.53
CA LYS A 146 5.93 -7.13 -16.59
C LYS A 146 4.57 -7.53 -16.04
N MET A 147 4.52 -8.24 -14.91
CA MET A 147 3.25 -8.59 -14.26
C MET A 147 2.48 -7.36 -13.78
N CYS A 148 3.14 -6.41 -13.12
CA CYS A 148 2.53 -5.16 -12.68
C CYS A 148 1.97 -4.35 -13.85
N SER A 149 2.72 -4.21 -14.95
CA SER A 149 2.27 -3.54 -16.17
C SER A 149 1.05 -4.23 -16.78
N ASN A 150 1.07 -5.56 -16.91
CA ASN A 150 -0.07 -6.33 -17.41
C ASN A 150 -1.32 -6.19 -16.54
N LEU A 151 -1.15 -6.15 -15.20
CA LEU A 151 -2.26 -5.94 -14.27
C LEU A 151 -2.81 -4.51 -14.35
N LEU A 152 -1.94 -3.51 -14.47
CA LEU A 152 -2.35 -2.12 -14.65
C LEU A 152 -3.12 -1.92 -15.96
N GLU A 153 -2.68 -2.54 -17.06
CA GLU A 153 -3.40 -2.54 -18.34
C GLU A 153 -4.81 -3.13 -18.19
N LYS A 154 -4.92 -4.32 -17.57
CA LYS A 154 -6.20 -4.96 -17.29
C LYS A 154 -7.11 -4.16 -16.34
N LEU A 155 -6.55 -3.40 -15.41
CA LEU A 155 -7.31 -2.55 -14.48
C LEU A 155 -7.73 -1.22 -15.10
N ASN A 156 -6.99 -0.70 -16.07
CA ASN A 156 -7.34 0.52 -16.81
C ASN A 156 -8.38 0.26 -17.92
N ASN A 157 -8.35 -0.91 -18.58
CA ASN A 157 -9.33 -1.29 -19.61
C ASN A 157 -10.82 -1.23 -19.20
N PRO A 158 -11.28 -1.73 -18.03
CA PRO A 158 -12.70 -1.71 -17.67
C PRO A 158 -13.27 -0.30 -17.44
N ARG A 159 -12.44 0.75 -17.49
CA ARG A 159 -12.91 2.14 -17.42
C ARG A 159 -13.33 2.65 -18.80
N GLU A 160 -12.58 2.33 -19.86
CA GLU A 160 -12.92 2.68 -21.24
C GLU A 160 -14.02 1.79 -21.82
N ASP A 161 -13.98 0.48 -21.58
CA ASP A 161 -15.03 -0.44 -22.05
C ASP A 161 -16.39 -0.11 -21.43
N ARG A 162 -16.41 0.30 -20.15
CA ARG A 162 -17.66 0.63 -19.45
C ARG A 162 -18.26 1.97 -19.91
N ASP A 163 -17.45 2.93 -20.33
CA ASP A 163 -17.91 4.17 -20.96
C ASP A 163 -18.34 3.94 -22.42
N ALA A 164 -17.63 3.09 -23.17
CA ALA A 164 -18.00 2.69 -24.53
C ALA A 164 -19.31 1.87 -24.55
N GLU A 165 -19.50 0.96 -23.60
CA GLU A 165 -20.72 0.18 -23.43
C GLU A 165 -21.87 1.03 -22.88
N SER A 166 -21.61 2.04 -22.04
CA SER A 166 -22.60 3.02 -21.59
C SER A 166 -23.02 3.99 -22.71
N ALA A 167 -22.09 4.39 -23.59
CA ALA A 167 -22.39 5.19 -24.78
C ALA A 167 -23.16 4.37 -25.83
N ALA A 168 -22.82 3.10 -26.02
CA ALA A 168 -23.57 2.17 -26.86
C ALA A 168 -24.95 1.82 -26.26
N SER A 169 -25.07 1.75 -24.93
CA SER A 169 -26.35 1.50 -24.24
C SER A 169 -27.31 2.70 -24.31
N ARG A 170 -26.82 3.91 -24.58
CA ARG A 170 -27.67 5.08 -24.88
C ARG A 170 -28.26 5.04 -26.30
N GLN A 171 -27.72 4.22 -27.20
CA GLN A 171 -28.39 3.87 -28.45
C GLN A 171 -29.32 2.68 -28.22
N ASN A 172 -30.44 2.99 -27.56
CA ASN A 172 -31.76 2.41 -27.80
C ASN A 172 -31.80 0.92 -28.21
N LYS A 173 -31.28 0.02 -27.36
CA LYS A 173 -31.75 -1.36 -27.38
C LYS A 173 -33.16 -1.35 -26.79
N ALA A 174 -34.17 -1.46 -27.67
CA ALA A 174 -35.55 -1.63 -27.26
C ALA A 174 -35.61 -2.73 -26.20
N SER A 175 -36.13 -2.40 -25.01
CA SER A 175 -36.30 -3.34 -23.89
C SER A 175 -37.44 -4.34 -24.12
N PHE A 176 -37.92 -4.43 -25.36
CA PHE A 176 -38.94 -5.37 -25.81
C PHE A 176 -38.42 -6.15 -27.01
N ASN A 177 -38.74 -7.43 -27.07
CA ASN A 177 -38.48 -8.28 -28.21
C ASN A 177 -39.71 -8.23 -29.15
N PRO A 178 -39.62 -7.65 -30.36
CA PRO A 178 -40.75 -7.55 -31.28
C PRO A 178 -41.35 -8.91 -31.68
N SER A 179 -40.52 -9.97 -31.70
CA SER A 179 -40.98 -11.32 -31.99
C SER A 179 -41.90 -11.86 -30.89
N ASP A 180 -41.52 -11.66 -29.62
CA ASP A 180 -42.30 -12.13 -28.47
C ASP A 180 -43.60 -11.34 -28.35
N THR A 181 -43.55 -10.03 -28.61
CA THR A 181 -44.76 -9.19 -28.67
C THR A 181 -45.72 -9.68 -29.76
N ASN A 182 -45.23 -9.98 -30.96
CA ASN A 182 -46.07 -10.50 -32.04
C ASN A 182 -46.61 -11.91 -31.74
N ALA A 183 -45.83 -12.76 -31.07
CA ALA A 183 -46.28 -14.09 -30.65
C ALA A 183 -47.40 -14.00 -29.60
N LEU A 184 -47.26 -13.11 -28.61
CA LEU A 184 -48.30 -12.81 -27.62
C LEU A 184 -49.57 -12.27 -28.27
N VAL A 185 -49.45 -11.30 -29.18
CA VAL A 185 -50.59 -10.76 -29.93
C VAL A 185 -51.29 -11.85 -30.74
N ALA A 186 -50.52 -12.74 -31.40
CA ALA A 186 -51.09 -13.84 -32.17
C ALA A 186 -51.78 -14.91 -31.29
N ALA A 187 -51.24 -15.17 -30.10
CA ALA A 187 -51.84 -16.08 -29.13
C ALA A 187 -53.15 -15.50 -28.55
N VAL A 188 -53.17 -14.20 -28.24
CA VAL A 188 -54.35 -13.52 -27.64
C VAL A 188 -55.45 -13.29 -28.68
N ALA A 189 -55.10 -12.79 -29.87
CA ALA A 189 -56.09 -12.45 -30.90
C ALA A 189 -56.60 -13.67 -31.67
N PHE A 190 -55.74 -14.67 -31.90
CA PHE A 190 -56.05 -15.80 -32.78
C PHE A 190 -55.87 -17.18 -32.12
N GLY A 191 -55.49 -17.24 -30.84
CA GLY A 191 -55.27 -18.52 -30.14
C GLY A 191 -54.06 -19.31 -30.64
N LYS A 192 -53.19 -18.70 -31.45
CA LYS A 192 -52.06 -19.39 -32.09
C LYS A 192 -51.03 -19.80 -31.04
N GLY A 193 -50.78 -21.11 -30.92
CA GLY A 193 -49.81 -21.68 -29.97
C GLY A 193 -50.39 -22.11 -28.62
N LEU A 194 -51.70 -21.92 -28.38
CA LEU A 194 -52.37 -22.47 -27.21
C LEU A 194 -52.89 -23.88 -27.53
N SER A 195 -52.40 -24.89 -26.81
CA SER A 195 -52.91 -26.26 -26.92
C SER A 195 -54.36 -26.30 -26.46
N LYS A 196 -55.26 -26.88 -27.28
CA LYS A 196 -56.64 -27.17 -26.87
C LYS A 196 -56.60 -28.30 -25.84
N CYS A 197 -56.42 -27.97 -24.56
CA CYS A 197 -56.64 -28.92 -23.48
C CYS A 197 -58.11 -29.34 -23.49
N ARG A 198 -58.41 -30.45 -24.17
CA ARG A 198 -59.65 -31.18 -23.93
C ARG A 198 -59.51 -31.83 -22.55
N PRO A 199 -60.43 -31.60 -21.60
CA PRO A 199 -60.38 -32.30 -20.33
C PRO A 199 -60.54 -33.82 -20.58
N PRO A 200 -59.77 -34.68 -19.90
CA PRO A 200 -59.92 -36.13 -20.05
C PRO A 200 -61.29 -36.54 -19.51
N GLY A 201 -62.13 -37.06 -20.41
CA GLY A 201 -63.38 -37.73 -20.02
C GLY A 201 -63.11 -39.08 -19.34
N PRO A 202 -64.08 -39.64 -18.61
CA PRO A 202 -63.87 -40.80 -17.75
C PRO A 202 -63.58 -42.06 -18.58
N VAL A 203 -62.53 -42.80 -18.19
CA VAL A 203 -62.18 -44.11 -18.73
C VAL A 203 -63.14 -45.18 -18.20
N ALA A 204 -63.72 -45.99 -19.10
CA ALA A 204 -64.45 -47.20 -18.75
C ALA A 204 -63.46 -48.36 -18.50
N PRO A 205 -63.72 -49.25 -17.52
CA PRO A 205 -62.77 -50.31 -17.14
C PRO A 205 -62.97 -51.59 -17.97
N GLY A 206 -61.89 -52.10 -18.55
CA GLY A 206 -61.79 -53.50 -18.95
C GLY A 206 -61.07 -53.76 -20.28
N MET A 207 -59.84 -54.28 -20.20
CA MET A 207 -59.25 -55.36 -21.02
C MET A 207 -57.70 -55.33 -20.89
N PRO A 208 -57.04 -56.46 -20.58
CA PRO A 208 -55.58 -56.55 -20.56
C PRO A 208 -55.05 -56.96 -21.94
N GLY A 209 -54.01 -56.30 -22.44
CA GLY A 209 -53.40 -56.69 -23.72
C GLY A 209 -52.14 -55.91 -24.06
N GLN A 210 -50.99 -56.55 -23.79
CA GLN A 210 -49.70 -56.52 -24.50
C GLN A 210 -49.23 -55.23 -25.20
N GLY A 211 -48.02 -54.77 -24.83
CA GLY A 211 -47.27 -53.68 -25.46
C GLY A 211 -46.80 -53.96 -26.91
N PRO A 212 -45.93 -53.13 -27.52
CA PRO A 212 -44.54 -53.01 -27.05
C PRO A 212 -43.83 -51.64 -27.23
N MET A 213 -42.64 -51.56 -26.60
CA MET A 213 -41.40 -50.82 -26.97
C MET A 213 -41.44 -49.30 -27.25
N MET A 214 -40.77 -48.43 -26.47
CA MET A 214 -39.32 -48.13 -26.30
C MET A 214 -38.99 -46.74 -26.87
N SER A 215 -38.32 -45.91 -26.06
CA SER A 215 -37.48 -44.72 -26.37
C SER A 215 -37.75 -43.70 -25.26
N GLY A 216 -36.90 -43.47 -24.26
CA GLY A 216 -35.48 -43.11 -24.38
C GLY A 216 -35.30 -41.85 -23.53
N GLY A 217 -35.16 -42.01 -22.21
CA GLY A 217 -34.90 -40.92 -21.26
C GLY A 217 -33.45 -40.98 -20.77
N PRO A 218 -32.76 -39.83 -20.60
CA PRO A 218 -31.35 -39.82 -20.21
C PRO A 218 -31.17 -40.12 -18.72
N THR A 219 -30.27 -41.05 -18.41
CA THR A 219 -29.84 -41.42 -17.07
C THR A 219 -28.83 -40.41 -16.50
N LEU A 220 -29.14 -39.93 -15.30
CA LEU A 220 -28.22 -39.22 -14.39
C LEU A 220 -27.05 -40.15 -14.01
N GLN A 221 -25.83 -39.78 -14.38
CA GLN A 221 -24.59 -40.40 -13.88
C GLN A 221 -24.09 -39.65 -12.65
N GLN A 222 -24.11 -40.34 -11.52
CA GLN A 222 -23.44 -39.99 -10.27
C GLN A 222 -22.48 -41.14 -9.92
N VAL A 223 -21.18 -40.85 -9.81
CA VAL A 223 -20.14 -41.79 -9.33
C VAL A 223 -19.13 -40.91 -8.58
N THR A 224 -19.15 -40.87 -7.24
CA THR A 224 -18.51 -41.75 -6.25
C THR A 224 -16.99 -41.81 -6.31
N ILE A 225 -16.46 -41.32 -5.19
CA ILE A 225 -15.12 -41.32 -4.59
C ILE A 225 -14.37 -42.66 -4.76
N GLY A 226 -13.11 -42.58 -5.18
CA GLY A 226 -12.12 -43.66 -5.11
C GLY A 226 -10.87 -43.18 -4.40
N GLY A 227 -10.57 -43.77 -3.24
CA GLY A 227 -9.32 -43.61 -2.51
C GLY A 227 -8.22 -44.52 -3.06
N ALA A 228 -6.96 -44.12 -2.86
CA ALA A 228 -5.79 -44.97 -3.03
C ALA A 228 -4.80 -44.72 -1.89
N ALA A 229 -4.33 -45.82 -1.32
CA ALA A 229 -3.41 -45.93 -0.20
C ALA A 229 -2.02 -46.42 -0.67
N GLY A 230 -1.00 -46.20 0.18
CA GLY A 230 0.33 -46.81 0.14
C GLY A 230 1.44 -45.81 -0.22
N GLN A 231 2.63 -45.71 0.38
CA GLN A 231 3.44 -46.48 1.37
C GLN A 231 4.41 -45.44 2.00
N GLN A 232 4.67 -45.32 3.31
CA GLN A 232 5.49 -46.09 4.26
C GLN A 232 7.02 -46.20 3.97
N ALA A 233 7.83 -45.47 4.76
CA ALA A 233 9.16 -45.77 5.34
C ALA A 233 9.73 -44.46 5.97
N GLY A 234 10.34 -44.34 7.15
CA GLY A 234 10.75 -45.26 8.23
C GLY A 234 12.01 -44.72 8.92
N MET A 235 11.90 -44.29 10.20
CA MET A 235 12.92 -44.13 11.30
C MET A 235 14.20 -43.27 11.03
N GLY A 236 14.88 -42.57 11.96
CA GLY A 236 14.91 -42.39 13.42
C GLY A 236 16.22 -41.58 13.73
N GLY A 237 16.27 -40.75 14.78
CA GLY A 237 17.42 -39.84 15.12
C GLY A 237 18.66 -40.54 15.73
N PRO A 238 19.50 -39.90 16.58
CA PRO A 238 19.70 -38.48 16.94
C PRO A 238 21.21 -38.05 16.94
N VAL A 239 21.53 -36.95 17.66
CA VAL A 239 22.82 -36.50 18.26
C VAL A 239 23.61 -35.30 17.66
N ALA A 240 23.86 -34.31 18.53
CA ALA A 240 24.87 -33.23 18.45
C ALA A 240 26.26 -33.74 18.94
N PRO A 241 27.39 -33.01 18.79
CA PRO A 241 27.70 -31.83 19.66
C PRO A 241 28.64 -30.72 19.07
N GLN A 242 28.44 -29.49 19.56
CA GLN A 242 29.43 -28.50 20.07
C GLN A 242 30.67 -27.99 19.26
N GLN A 243 30.91 -26.68 19.42
CA GLN A 243 32.18 -25.97 19.76
C GLN A 243 32.82 -24.94 18.77
N LEU A 244 33.16 -23.77 19.36
CA LEU A 244 34.27 -22.80 19.08
C LEU A 244 34.26 -22.02 17.75
N GLY A 245 34.50 -20.71 17.67
CA GLY A 245 34.93 -19.67 18.61
C GLY A 245 35.11 -18.33 17.87
N GLN A 246 34.94 -17.20 18.57
CA GLN A 246 35.43 -15.87 18.11
C GLN A 246 36.94 -15.77 18.35
N PRO A 247 37.68 -14.95 17.58
CA PRO A 247 38.10 -13.61 18.09
C PRO A 247 38.18 -12.56 16.94
N GLY A 248 38.26 -11.26 17.11
CA GLY A 248 38.34 -10.37 18.26
C GLY A 248 38.29 -8.92 17.74
N LYS A 249 37.61 -8.03 18.49
CA LYS A 249 37.60 -6.58 18.24
C LYS A 249 38.91 -5.99 18.78
N ILE A 250 39.61 -5.18 17.99
CA ILE A 250 40.75 -4.37 18.44
C ILE A 250 40.19 -3.04 18.96
N PRO A 251 40.35 -2.69 20.25
CA PRO A 251 39.92 -1.38 20.75
C PRO A 251 40.97 -0.31 20.40
N SER A 252 40.57 0.74 19.70
CA SER A 252 41.39 1.92 19.48
C SER A 252 41.23 2.88 20.67
N SER A 253 42.31 3.15 21.38
CA SER A 253 42.34 4.04 22.55
C SER A 253 42.62 5.49 22.12
N ILE A 254 41.58 6.24 21.77
CA ILE A 254 41.65 7.71 21.75
C ILE A 254 40.96 8.21 23.01
N LYS A 255 41.75 8.69 23.97
CA LYS A 255 41.25 9.40 25.15
C LYS A 255 41.12 10.88 24.80
N THR A 256 39.92 11.34 24.48
CA THR A 256 39.58 12.77 24.53
C THR A 256 38.98 13.09 25.89
N ASN A 257 39.56 14.08 26.57
CA ASN A 257 39.16 14.51 27.90
C ASN A 257 38.02 15.55 27.76
N ILE A 258 36.78 15.08 27.60
CA ILE A 258 35.60 15.96 27.56
C ILE A 258 34.93 15.87 28.93
N LYS A 259 34.98 16.98 29.65
CA LYS A 259 34.33 17.15 30.94
C LYS A 259 32.82 17.28 30.67
N SER A 260 32.06 16.20 30.83
CA SER A 260 30.61 16.18 30.66
C SER A 260 29.92 16.99 31.77
N ALA A 261 29.23 18.07 31.40
CA ALA A 261 28.28 18.75 32.27
C ALA A 261 27.07 17.83 32.49
N SER A 262 27.03 17.21 33.67
CA SER A 262 25.95 16.32 34.09
C SER A 262 24.78 17.20 34.55
N GLY A 263 23.80 17.47 33.68
CA GLY A 263 22.65 18.29 34.08
C GLY A 263 21.48 18.41 33.11
N SER A 264 21.61 17.96 31.86
CA SER A 264 20.48 18.00 30.91
C SER A 264 19.88 16.60 30.73
N ILE A 265 18.62 16.46 31.10
CA ILE A 265 17.83 15.25 30.88
C ILE A 265 17.61 15.13 29.36
N HIS A 266 18.37 14.25 28.73
CA HIS A 266 18.29 13.98 27.30
C HIS A 266 17.05 13.13 26.96
N PRO A 267 16.33 13.43 25.88
CA PRO A 267 15.22 12.60 25.40
C PRO A 267 15.66 11.24 24.80
N TYR A 268 16.96 11.09 24.54
CA TYR A 268 17.59 9.81 24.21
C TYR A 268 18.65 9.52 25.25
N ASN A 269 18.27 8.80 26.31
CA ASN A 269 19.24 8.23 27.24
C ASN A 269 20.11 7.23 26.45
N ARG A 270 21.41 7.48 26.42
CA ARG A 270 22.41 6.49 25.97
C ARG A 270 22.78 5.56 27.11
#